data_AF-A0A6G9YI50-F1
#
_entry.id   AF-A0A6G9YI50-F1
#
_cell.length_a   1.000
_cell.length_b   1.000
_cell.length_c   1.000
_cell.angle_alpha   90.00
_cell.angle_beta   90.00
_cell.angle_gamma   90.00
#
_symmetry.space_group_name_H-M   'P 1'
#
loop_
_entity.id
_entity.type
_entity.pdbx_description
1 polymer ?
#
loop_
_entity_poly.entity_id
_entity_poly.type
_entity_poly.pdbx_seq_one_letter_code
_entity_poly.pdbx_strand_id
1 'polypeptide(L)'
;MFVTSPALAVTPSFLVRPFTPHCEVIYRDADHAVIGVSPGNSYFSTRRLRDLAHWGRARFDRVDFVYTDIHVAEMFEASGYSAQEARRKAVKNLRGVRAKITAAAAAVDPDRTRIFVRPMSELRSNAAYRELHRDITGRLAADADFRAVCHSLVARFLATKTVAGQATRRQLEVCLDYICAEAPLFLDTPAILGVPSSLNCYHQLLPMADLLYARGAGLRASRNQGHAIVTPDTGSEGASR
;
A
#
# COMPACT_ATOMS: atom_id res chain seq x y z
N MET A 1 -8.64 32.07 -36.49
CA MET A 1 -8.37 31.88 -35.04
C MET A 1 -8.85 30.48 -34.69
N PHE A 2 -7.96 29.49 -34.69
CA PHE A 2 -8.34 28.10 -34.43
C PHE A 2 -8.37 27.88 -32.92
N VAL A 3 -9.57 27.69 -32.38
CA VAL A 3 -9.77 27.27 -30.99
C VAL A 3 -9.39 25.80 -30.92
N THR A 4 -8.25 25.50 -30.31
CA THR A 4 -7.86 24.14 -29.98
C THR A 4 -8.87 23.57 -28.99
N SER A 5 -9.64 22.58 -29.41
CA SER A 5 -10.45 21.75 -28.50
C SER A 5 -9.53 21.15 -27.44
N PRO A 6 -9.88 21.21 -26.14
CA PRO A 6 -9.13 20.49 -25.13
C PRO A 6 -9.25 19.00 -25.45
N ALA A 7 -8.12 18.33 -25.66
CA ALA A 7 -8.09 16.88 -25.84
C ALA A 7 -8.82 16.24 -24.65
N LEU A 8 -9.85 15.44 -24.93
CA LEU A 8 -10.49 14.58 -23.94
C LEU A 8 -9.40 13.69 -23.34
N ALA A 9 -8.93 14.03 -22.14
CA ALA A 9 -7.97 13.22 -21.42
C ALA A 9 -8.72 11.99 -20.90
N VAL A 10 -8.67 10.89 -21.66
CA VAL A 10 -9.12 9.58 -21.19
C VAL A 10 -8.30 9.25 -19.95
N THR A 11 -8.94 9.25 -18.79
CA THR A 11 -8.29 8.82 -17.55
C THR A 11 -8.12 7.31 -17.62
N PRO A 12 -6.94 6.74 -17.32
CA PRO A 12 -6.75 5.30 -17.38
C PRO A 12 -7.73 4.58 -16.45
N SER A 13 -8.38 3.53 -16.97
CA SER A 13 -9.38 2.76 -16.23
C SER A 13 -8.72 1.75 -15.29
N PHE A 14 -9.19 1.72 -14.05
CA PHE A 14 -8.83 0.72 -13.05
C PHE A 14 -10.08 0.01 -12.56
N LEU A 15 -10.00 -1.31 -12.46
CA LEU A 15 -10.96 -2.13 -11.74
C LEU A 15 -10.68 -1.99 -10.24
N VAL A 16 -11.64 -1.45 -9.52
CA VAL A 16 -11.59 -1.28 -8.06
C VAL A 16 -12.51 -2.31 -7.43
N ARG A 17 -11.96 -3.13 -6.52
CA ARG A 17 -12.70 -4.14 -5.78
C ARG A 17 -12.58 -3.85 -4.28
N PRO A 18 -13.51 -3.09 -3.70
CA PRO A 18 -13.53 -2.88 -2.25
C PRO A 18 -13.71 -4.20 -1.52
N PHE A 19 -13.00 -4.35 -0.40
CA PHE A 19 -12.86 -5.64 0.27
C PHE A 19 -14.15 -6.10 0.98
N THR A 20 -14.93 -5.14 1.50
CA THR A 20 -16.23 -5.40 2.13
C THR A 20 -17.28 -4.39 1.61
N PRO A 21 -18.59 -4.64 1.82
CA PRO A 21 -19.62 -3.66 1.49
C PRO A 21 -19.41 -2.30 2.17
N HIS A 22 -18.78 -2.28 3.35
CA HIS A 22 -18.44 -1.02 4.03
C HIS A 22 -17.27 -0.30 3.35
N CYS A 23 -16.28 -1.03 2.82
CA CYS A 23 -15.21 -0.43 2.02
C CYS A 23 -15.76 0.21 0.73
N GLU A 24 -16.85 -0.31 0.17
CA GLU A 24 -17.54 0.30 -0.98
C GLU A 24 -18.17 1.65 -0.62
N VAL A 25 -18.69 1.81 0.60
CA VAL A 25 -19.18 3.11 1.10
C VAL A 25 -18.02 4.10 1.18
N ILE A 26 -16.92 3.72 1.83
CA ILE A 26 -15.70 4.57 1.92
C ILE A 26 -15.15 4.91 0.54
N TYR A 27 -15.18 3.96 -0.39
CA TYR A 27 -14.80 4.23 -1.78
C TYR A 27 -15.69 5.32 -2.38
N ARG A 28 -17.03 5.23 -2.22
CA ARG A 28 -17.98 6.24 -2.73
C ARG A 28 -17.78 7.62 -2.12
N ASP A 29 -17.51 7.70 -0.82
CA ASP A 29 -17.28 8.97 -0.10
C ASP A 29 -16.11 9.78 -0.66
N ALA A 30 -15.11 9.10 -1.25
CA ALA A 30 -14.06 9.74 -2.05
C ALA A 30 -13.10 10.68 -1.30
N ASP A 31 -13.12 10.73 0.04
CA ASP A 31 -12.31 11.70 0.78
C ASP A 31 -10.80 11.54 0.54
N HIS A 32 -10.30 10.29 0.64
CA HIS A 32 -8.87 10.03 0.59
C HIS A 32 -8.53 8.63 0.09
N ALA A 33 -7.41 8.51 -0.62
CA ALA A 33 -6.78 7.23 -0.94
C ALA A 33 -5.31 7.18 -0.52
N VAL A 34 -4.92 6.07 0.09
CA VAL A 34 -3.50 5.67 0.18
C VAL A 34 -3.21 4.75 -0.99
N ILE A 35 -2.19 5.06 -1.77
CA ILE A 35 -1.66 4.15 -2.80
C ILE A 35 -0.32 3.61 -2.31
N GLY A 36 -0.33 2.38 -1.81
CA GLY A 36 0.87 1.70 -1.31
C GLY A 36 1.79 1.28 -2.46
N VAL A 37 3.09 1.58 -2.35
CA VAL A 37 4.09 1.25 -3.38
C VAL A 37 5.28 0.49 -2.78
N SER A 38 5.43 -0.77 -3.16
CA SER A 38 6.53 -1.59 -2.69
C SER A 38 7.79 -1.40 -3.57
N PRO A 39 8.97 -1.18 -2.97
CA PRO A 39 10.21 -0.99 -3.72
C PRO A 39 10.64 -2.27 -4.44
N GLY A 40 11.19 -2.13 -5.64
CA GLY A 40 11.70 -3.27 -6.42
C GLY A 40 10.61 -4.17 -7.03
N ASN A 41 9.33 -3.83 -6.88
CA ASN A 41 8.23 -4.54 -7.51
C ASN A 41 7.99 -3.99 -8.95
N SER A 42 8.12 -4.87 -9.95
CA SER A 42 7.98 -4.52 -11.37
C SER A 42 6.58 -4.05 -11.76
N TYR A 43 5.55 -4.36 -10.97
CA TYR A 43 4.19 -3.84 -11.15
C TYR A 43 4.18 -2.30 -11.19
N PHE A 44 4.99 -1.65 -10.34
CA PHE A 44 5.09 -0.20 -10.24
C PHE A 44 6.06 0.37 -11.28
N SER A 45 5.72 0.19 -12.55
CA SER A 45 6.37 0.87 -13.67
C SER A 45 6.06 2.38 -13.65
N THR A 46 6.87 3.18 -14.34
CA THR A 46 6.64 4.63 -14.46
C THR A 46 5.26 4.93 -15.06
N ARG A 47 4.84 4.17 -16.07
CA ARG A 47 3.51 4.27 -16.67
C ARG A 47 2.42 3.96 -15.65
N ARG A 48 2.53 2.81 -14.95
CA ARG A 48 1.53 2.40 -13.94
C ARG A 48 1.36 3.44 -12.83
N LEU A 49 2.46 4.02 -12.34
CA LEU A 49 2.41 5.04 -11.29
C LEU A 49 1.75 6.33 -11.77
N ARG A 50 2.00 6.74 -13.02
CA ARG A 50 1.31 7.88 -13.63
C ARG A 50 -0.17 7.61 -13.80
N ASP A 51 -0.54 6.41 -14.25
CA ASP A 51 -1.93 6.01 -14.42
C ASP A 51 -2.67 6.01 -13.07
N LEU A 52 -2.04 5.45 -12.02
CA LEU A 52 -2.57 5.49 -10.65
C LEU A 52 -2.72 6.92 -10.13
N ALA A 53 -1.78 7.82 -10.45
CA ALA A 53 -1.87 9.23 -10.06
C ALA A 53 -3.05 9.94 -10.75
N HIS A 54 -3.25 9.72 -12.05
CA HIS A 54 -4.41 10.25 -12.78
C HIS A 54 -5.72 9.72 -12.23
N TRP A 55 -5.83 8.40 -12.05
CA TRP A 55 -7.01 7.76 -11.47
C TRP A 55 -7.30 8.30 -10.06
N GLY A 56 -6.28 8.38 -9.21
CA GLY A 56 -6.41 8.89 -7.85
C GLY A 56 -6.90 10.34 -7.83
N ARG A 57 -6.28 11.23 -8.62
CA ARG A 57 -6.67 12.66 -8.70
C ARG A 57 -8.10 12.85 -9.21
N ALA A 58 -8.51 12.03 -10.15
CA ALA A 58 -9.87 12.09 -10.69
C ALA A 58 -10.91 11.59 -9.67
N ARG A 59 -10.53 10.69 -8.76
CA ARG A 59 -11.47 9.96 -7.92
C ARG A 59 -11.55 10.42 -6.47
N PHE A 60 -10.48 10.95 -5.89
CA PHE A 60 -10.41 11.26 -4.46
C PHE A 60 -9.99 12.70 -4.21
N ASP A 61 -10.53 13.34 -3.18
CA ASP A 61 -10.19 14.73 -2.81
C ASP A 61 -8.70 14.86 -2.49
N ARG A 62 -8.13 13.86 -1.82
CA ARG A 62 -6.69 13.76 -1.53
C ARG A 62 -6.14 12.36 -1.79
N VAL A 63 -4.89 12.27 -2.25
CA VAL A 63 -4.17 11.02 -2.47
C VAL A 63 -2.78 11.09 -1.85
N ASP A 64 -2.45 10.11 -1.03
CA ASP A 64 -1.11 9.93 -0.48
C ASP A 64 -0.49 8.65 -1.09
N PHE A 65 0.53 8.81 -1.92
CA PHE A 65 1.42 7.70 -2.28
C PHE A 65 2.37 7.44 -1.12
N VAL A 66 2.31 6.23 -0.56
CA VAL A 66 3.20 5.80 0.51
C VAL A 66 4.08 4.67 0.00
N TYR A 67 5.40 4.88 -0.02
CA TYR A 67 6.35 3.83 -0.37
C TYR A 67 7.03 3.27 0.88
N THR A 68 7.10 1.93 0.95
CA THR A 68 7.66 1.25 2.12
C THR A 68 9.19 1.28 2.06
N ASP A 69 9.81 2.09 2.91
CA ASP A 69 11.26 2.29 2.99
C ASP A 69 11.92 1.68 4.23
N ILE A 70 11.15 0.92 4.99
CA ILE A 70 11.55 0.21 6.19
C ILE A 70 11.58 -1.30 5.94
N HIS A 71 12.46 -2.02 6.63
CA HIS A 71 12.67 -3.47 6.53
C HIS A 71 13.09 -4.00 5.14
N VAL A 72 13.42 -3.12 4.18
CA VAL A 72 13.70 -3.50 2.79
C VAL A 72 15.03 -4.25 2.66
N ALA A 73 16.06 -3.84 3.40
CA ALA A 73 17.34 -4.54 3.38
C ALA A 73 17.21 -5.91 4.05
N GLU A 74 16.53 -5.96 5.19
CA GLU A 74 16.25 -7.17 5.95
C GLU A 74 15.46 -8.18 5.12
N MET A 75 14.52 -7.74 4.28
CA MET A 75 13.81 -8.61 3.34
C MET A 75 14.74 -9.20 2.28
N PHE A 76 15.74 -8.44 1.79
CA PHE A 76 16.77 -9.00 0.90
C PHE A 76 17.70 -9.98 1.63
N GLU A 77 18.14 -9.66 2.86
CA GLU A 77 18.95 -10.59 3.65
C GLU A 77 18.21 -11.90 3.91
N ALA A 78 16.94 -11.83 4.30
CA ALA A 78 16.08 -12.99 4.48
C ALA A 78 15.87 -13.78 3.16
N SER A 79 16.06 -13.14 2.02
CA SER A 79 16.03 -13.78 0.69
C SER A 79 17.38 -14.35 0.25
N GLY A 80 18.40 -14.34 1.12
CA GLY A 80 19.70 -14.98 0.88
C GLY A 80 20.83 -14.07 0.39
N TYR A 81 20.61 -12.75 0.34
CA TYR A 81 21.68 -11.79 0.02
C TYR A 81 22.59 -11.54 1.23
N SER A 82 23.88 -11.26 1.00
CA SER A 82 24.74 -10.76 2.07
C SER A 82 24.24 -9.37 2.54
N ALA A 83 24.53 -9.00 3.80
CA ALA A 83 24.13 -7.70 4.34
C ALA A 83 24.59 -6.51 3.49
N GLN A 84 25.80 -6.60 2.92
CA GLN A 84 26.33 -5.55 2.04
C GLN A 84 25.53 -5.44 0.73
N GLU A 85 25.21 -6.56 0.10
CA GLU A 85 24.41 -6.60 -1.14
C GLU A 85 22.96 -6.18 -0.90
N ALA A 86 22.36 -6.66 0.18
CA ALA A 86 21.01 -6.31 0.61
C ALA A 86 20.86 -4.80 0.81
N ARG A 87 21.81 -4.17 1.53
CA ARG A 87 21.85 -2.71 1.71
C ARG A 87 21.98 -1.98 0.38
N ARG A 88 22.89 -2.41 -0.50
CA ARG A 88 23.08 -1.80 -1.83
C ARG A 88 21.80 -1.90 -2.68
N LYS A 89 21.15 -3.06 -2.71
CA LYS A 89 19.88 -3.28 -3.44
C LYS A 89 18.74 -2.45 -2.86
N ALA A 90 18.60 -2.41 -1.53
CA ALA A 90 17.60 -1.59 -0.86
C ALA A 90 17.75 -0.11 -1.24
N VAL A 91 18.95 0.47 -1.12
CA VAL A 91 19.21 1.87 -1.50
C VAL A 91 18.88 2.14 -2.96
N LYS A 92 19.31 1.26 -3.88
CA LYS A 92 19.01 1.39 -5.32
C LYS A 92 17.51 1.37 -5.58
N ASN A 93 16.79 0.41 -5.02
CA ASN A 93 15.36 0.24 -5.23
C ASN A 93 14.55 1.39 -4.61
N LEU A 94 14.96 1.88 -3.44
CA LEU A 94 14.33 3.02 -2.77
C LEU A 94 14.51 4.33 -3.55
N ARG A 95 15.70 4.59 -4.05
CA ARG A 95 15.95 5.75 -4.93
C ARG A 95 15.08 5.66 -6.20
N GLY A 96 15.04 4.49 -6.82
CA GLY A 96 14.27 4.26 -8.03
C GLY A 96 12.76 4.45 -7.83
N VAL A 97 12.18 3.86 -6.78
CA VAL A 97 10.74 3.97 -6.52
C VAL A 97 10.35 5.40 -6.14
N ARG A 98 11.14 6.06 -5.27
CA ARG A 98 10.90 7.45 -4.87
C ARG A 98 10.91 8.37 -6.09
N ALA A 99 11.93 8.27 -6.95
CA ALA A 99 12.03 9.10 -8.15
C ALA A 99 10.83 8.91 -9.10
N LYS A 100 10.40 7.66 -9.33
CA LYS A 100 9.25 7.36 -10.19
C LYS A 100 7.94 7.93 -9.63
N ILE A 101 7.67 7.74 -8.33
CA ILE A 101 6.43 8.23 -7.72
C ILE A 101 6.42 9.76 -7.70
N THR A 102 7.53 10.41 -7.31
CA THR A 102 7.62 11.86 -7.30
C THR A 102 7.42 12.45 -8.70
N ALA A 103 8.01 11.84 -9.74
CA ALA A 103 7.80 12.27 -11.11
C ALA A 103 6.35 12.08 -11.58
N ALA A 104 5.71 10.95 -11.22
CA ALA A 104 4.30 10.71 -11.53
C ALA A 104 3.38 11.72 -10.85
N ALA A 105 3.57 11.97 -9.56
CA ALA A 105 2.80 12.96 -8.81
C ALA A 105 2.97 14.37 -9.39
N ALA A 106 4.20 14.82 -9.65
CA ALA A 106 4.46 16.15 -10.20
C ALA A 106 3.90 16.34 -11.62
N ALA A 107 3.88 15.28 -12.44
CA ALA A 107 3.28 15.34 -13.78
C ALA A 107 1.76 15.50 -13.74
N VAL A 108 1.11 14.97 -12.71
CA VAL A 108 -0.35 14.95 -12.59
C VAL A 108 -0.88 16.08 -11.71
N ASP A 109 -0.16 16.49 -10.68
CA ASP A 109 -0.51 17.55 -9.73
C ASP A 109 0.72 18.43 -9.43
N PRO A 110 1.14 19.29 -10.39
CA PRO A 110 2.37 20.07 -10.28
C PRO A 110 2.36 21.04 -9.08
N ASP A 111 1.18 21.55 -8.72
CA ASP A 111 0.97 22.47 -7.59
C ASP A 111 0.93 21.76 -6.23
N ARG A 112 0.95 20.42 -6.22
CA ARG A 112 0.96 19.56 -5.00
C ARG A 112 -0.16 19.89 -4.02
N THR A 113 -1.36 20.07 -4.56
CA THR A 113 -2.54 20.44 -3.77
C THR A 113 -3.34 19.22 -3.30
N ARG A 114 -3.25 18.10 -4.04
CA ARG A 114 -4.08 16.91 -3.82
C ARG A 114 -3.27 15.61 -3.79
N ILE A 115 -2.12 15.54 -4.45
CA ILE A 115 -1.26 14.35 -4.43
C ILE A 115 -0.01 14.60 -3.58
N PHE A 116 0.18 13.75 -2.58
CA PHE A 116 1.33 13.75 -1.68
C PHE A 116 2.14 12.46 -1.84
N VAL A 117 3.46 12.55 -1.61
CA VAL A 117 4.39 11.40 -1.72
C VAL A 117 5.21 11.32 -0.44
N ARG A 118 5.18 10.16 0.22
CA ARG A 118 5.74 10.00 1.57
C ARG A 118 6.45 8.66 1.73
N PRO A 119 7.62 8.62 2.37
CA PRO A 119 8.15 7.36 2.89
C PRO A 119 7.32 6.89 4.09
N MET A 120 7.16 5.57 4.23
CA MET A 120 6.54 4.97 5.42
C MET A 120 7.28 5.36 6.71
N SER A 121 8.62 5.48 6.65
CA SER A 121 9.45 5.86 7.80
C SER A 121 9.09 7.21 8.41
N GLU A 122 8.56 8.16 7.62
CA GLU A 122 8.09 9.46 8.11
C GLU A 122 6.93 9.31 9.12
N LEU A 123 6.04 8.34 8.86
CA LEU A 123 4.87 8.08 9.69
C LEU A 123 5.24 7.55 11.08
N ARG A 124 6.45 7.02 11.28
CA ARG A 124 6.92 6.53 12.58
C ARG A 124 7.00 7.61 13.66
N SER A 125 7.03 8.88 13.26
CA SER A 125 6.98 10.03 14.19
C SER A 125 5.55 10.41 14.61
N ASN A 126 4.54 10.00 13.85
CA ASN A 126 3.14 10.33 14.11
C ASN A 126 2.61 9.59 15.36
N ALA A 127 1.86 10.30 16.20
CA ALA A 127 1.36 9.74 17.46
C ALA A 127 0.37 8.59 17.25
N ALA A 128 -0.62 8.75 16.37
CA ALA A 128 -1.60 7.73 16.05
C ALA A 128 -0.94 6.49 15.42
N TYR A 129 0.00 6.68 14.49
CA TYR A 129 0.78 5.57 13.93
C TYR A 129 1.52 4.79 15.03
N ARG A 130 2.22 5.48 15.94
CA ARG A 130 2.97 4.84 17.02
C ARG A 130 2.07 4.07 17.98
N GLU A 131 0.89 4.60 18.28
CA GLU A 131 -0.09 3.94 19.12
C GLU A 131 -0.63 2.66 18.48
N LEU A 132 -1.07 2.73 17.22
CA LEU A 132 -1.55 1.56 16.48
C LEU A 132 -0.47 0.50 16.33
N HIS A 133 0.75 0.92 15.97
CA HIS A 133 1.89 0.01 15.85
C HIS A 133 2.20 -0.67 17.20
N ARG A 134 2.19 0.08 18.31
CA ARG A 134 2.40 -0.47 19.66
C ARG A 134 1.29 -1.43 20.08
N ASP A 135 0.03 -1.16 19.74
CA ASP A 135 -1.07 -2.09 20.03
C ASP A 135 -0.88 -3.42 19.30
N ILE A 136 -0.57 -3.39 18.00
CA ILE A 136 -0.33 -4.61 17.21
C ILE A 136 0.85 -5.41 17.75
N THR A 137 2.00 -4.77 17.98
CA THR A 137 3.18 -5.47 18.50
C THR A 137 2.99 -5.95 19.93
N GLY A 138 2.26 -5.20 20.75
CA GLY A 138 1.85 -5.61 22.10
C GLY A 138 0.97 -6.85 22.08
N ARG A 139 -0.02 -6.92 21.17
CA ARG A 139 -0.85 -8.12 20.97
C ARG A 139 -0.03 -9.30 20.50
N LEU A 140 0.88 -9.12 19.54
CA LEU A 140 1.78 -10.19 19.09
C LEU A 140 2.63 -10.75 20.23
N ALA A 141 3.06 -9.91 21.17
CA ALA A 141 3.83 -10.35 22.33
C ALA A 141 2.95 -11.08 23.36
N ALA A 142 1.78 -10.53 23.68
CA ALA A 142 0.95 -10.98 24.81
C ALA A 142 -0.08 -12.06 24.48
N ASP A 143 -0.56 -12.12 23.23
CA ASP A 143 -1.65 -13.00 22.80
C ASP A 143 -1.11 -14.09 21.85
N ALA A 144 -1.07 -15.33 22.35
CA ALA A 144 -0.55 -16.47 21.61
C ALA A 144 -1.41 -16.87 20.41
N ASP A 145 -2.74 -16.71 20.52
CA ASP A 145 -3.68 -17.07 19.46
C ASP A 145 -3.60 -16.04 18.34
N PHE A 146 -3.57 -14.75 18.68
CA PHE A 146 -3.35 -13.67 17.72
C PHE A 146 -2.02 -13.85 16.98
N ARG A 147 -0.94 -14.16 17.72
CA ARG A 147 0.37 -14.43 17.13
C ARG A 147 0.32 -15.63 16.18
N ALA A 148 -0.33 -16.73 16.54
CA ALA A 148 -0.47 -17.90 15.68
C ALA A 148 -1.21 -17.58 14.38
N VAL A 149 -2.31 -16.81 14.46
CA VAL A 149 -3.07 -16.35 13.29
C VAL A 149 -2.18 -15.49 12.37
N CYS A 150 -1.48 -14.50 12.93
CA CYS A 150 -0.58 -13.64 12.16
C CYS A 150 0.52 -14.45 11.45
N HIS A 151 1.19 -15.38 12.15
CA HIS A 151 2.20 -16.24 11.53
C HIS A 151 1.62 -17.12 10.41
N SER A 152 0.41 -17.66 10.58
CA SER A 152 -0.25 -18.47 9.55
C SER A 152 -0.54 -17.65 8.29
N LEU A 153 -1.02 -16.41 8.44
CA LEU A 153 -1.28 -15.50 7.32
C LEU A 153 0.01 -15.11 6.60
N VAL A 154 1.08 -14.82 7.34
CA VAL A 154 2.40 -14.51 6.77
C VAL A 154 2.99 -15.71 6.04
N ALA A 155 2.89 -16.91 6.61
CA ALA A 155 3.38 -18.14 5.98
C ALA A 155 2.66 -18.42 4.66
N ARG A 156 1.32 -18.27 4.63
CA ARG A 156 0.52 -18.38 3.41
C ARG A 156 0.92 -17.34 2.37
N PHE A 157 1.15 -16.09 2.77
CA PHE A 157 1.60 -15.04 1.86
C PHE A 157 2.96 -15.37 1.25
N LEU A 158 3.95 -15.74 2.05
CA LEU A 158 5.28 -16.10 1.56
C LEU A 158 5.26 -17.33 0.65
N ALA A 159 4.40 -18.32 0.93
CA ALA A 159 4.24 -19.49 0.07
C ALA A 159 3.85 -19.13 -1.37
N THR A 160 3.15 -18.00 -1.60
CA THR A 160 2.84 -17.51 -2.95
C THR A 160 4.02 -16.86 -3.68
N LYS A 161 5.09 -16.52 -2.95
CA LYS A 161 6.27 -15.81 -3.45
C LYS A 161 7.50 -16.70 -3.57
N THR A 162 7.55 -17.80 -2.82
CA THR A 162 8.69 -18.74 -2.79
C THR A 162 8.48 -19.91 -3.74
N VAL A 163 9.41 -20.12 -4.67
CA VAL A 163 9.39 -21.24 -5.64
C VAL A 163 9.78 -22.58 -4.98
N ALA A 164 10.47 -22.55 -3.84
CA ALA A 164 11.21 -23.69 -3.28
C ALA A 164 10.57 -24.38 -2.06
N GLY A 165 9.30 -24.13 -1.75
CA GLY A 165 8.70 -24.64 -0.50
C GLY A 165 9.04 -23.79 0.72
N GLN A 166 8.48 -24.18 1.86
CA GLN A 166 8.29 -23.41 3.11
C GLN A 166 9.31 -22.29 3.41
N ALA A 167 8.80 -21.10 3.76
CA ALA A 167 9.59 -19.96 4.19
C ALA A 167 10.41 -20.28 5.45
N THR A 168 11.66 -19.80 5.50
CA THR A 168 12.50 -19.94 6.69
C THR A 168 11.95 -19.12 7.86
N ARG A 169 12.33 -19.47 9.10
CA ARG A 169 11.95 -18.70 10.30
C ARG A 169 12.34 -17.22 10.17
N ARG A 170 13.53 -16.93 9.65
CA ARG A 170 13.98 -15.54 9.44
C ARG A 170 13.12 -14.80 8.42
N GLN A 171 12.70 -15.45 7.34
CA GLN A 171 11.78 -14.85 6.35
C GLN A 171 10.42 -14.54 6.96
N LEU A 172 9.89 -15.45 7.79
CA LEU A 172 8.63 -15.23 8.50
C LEU A 172 8.72 -14.05 9.45
N GLU A 173 9.77 -13.96 10.27
CA GLU A 173 10.01 -12.88 11.22
C GLU A 173 10.10 -11.52 10.52
N VAL A 174 10.96 -11.39 9.50
CA VAL A 174 11.12 -10.11 8.78
C VAL A 174 9.84 -9.71 8.02
N CYS A 175 9.14 -10.68 7.42
CA CYS A 175 7.89 -10.39 6.74
C CYS A 175 6.80 -9.95 7.72
N LEU A 176 6.77 -10.52 8.92
CA LEU A 176 5.86 -10.09 9.98
C LEU A 176 6.18 -8.67 10.44
N ASP A 177 7.45 -8.34 10.67
CA ASP A 177 7.89 -6.97 11.02
C ASP A 177 7.47 -5.97 9.94
N TYR A 178 7.69 -6.32 8.66
CA TYR A 178 7.27 -5.50 7.52
C TYR A 178 5.76 -5.26 7.51
N ILE A 179 4.96 -6.32 7.65
CA ILE A 179 3.49 -6.22 7.66
C ILE A 179 2.99 -5.42 8.87
N CYS A 180 3.58 -5.60 10.05
CA CYS A 180 3.23 -4.83 11.25
C CYS A 180 3.52 -3.35 11.06
N ALA A 181 4.57 -3.01 10.32
CA ALA A 181 4.90 -1.63 10.04
C ALA A 181 3.94 -0.98 9.03
N GLU A 182 3.32 -1.76 8.14
CA GLU A 182 2.29 -1.27 7.21
C GLU A 182 0.88 -1.24 7.83
N ALA A 183 0.60 -2.15 8.77
CA ALA A 183 -0.73 -2.37 9.34
C ALA A 183 -1.43 -1.11 9.89
N PRO A 184 -0.76 -0.11 10.50
CA PRO A 184 -1.41 1.13 10.92
C PRO A 184 -2.16 1.85 9.79
N LEU A 185 -1.64 1.84 8.55
CA LEU A 185 -2.32 2.43 7.39
C LEU A 185 -3.51 1.60 6.89
N PHE A 186 -3.60 0.34 7.29
CA PHE A 186 -4.76 -0.51 7.03
C PHE A 186 -5.77 -0.48 8.18
N LEU A 187 -5.39 0.10 9.32
CA LEU A 187 -6.23 0.20 10.51
C LEU A 187 -6.90 1.56 10.62
N ASP A 188 -6.13 2.65 10.57
CA ASP A 188 -6.69 3.99 10.80
C ASP A 188 -5.83 5.09 10.15
N THR A 189 -5.74 5.04 8.82
CA THR A 189 -5.21 6.19 8.04
C THR A 189 -5.94 7.50 8.38
N PRO A 190 -7.27 7.55 8.58
CA PRO A 190 -7.98 8.75 9.03
C PRO A 190 -7.31 9.43 10.23
N ALA A 191 -7.02 8.68 11.29
CA ALA A 191 -6.32 9.21 12.46
C ALA A 191 -4.87 9.64 12.18
N ILE A 192 -4.15 8.89 11.33
CA ILE A 192 -2.73 9.17 11.01
C ILE A 192 -2.59 10.44 10.16
N LEU A 193 -3.46 10.62 9.17
CA LEU A 193 -3.34 11.67 8.15
C LEU A 193 -4.32 12.84 8.32
N GLY A 194 -5.23 12.75 9.29
CA GLY A 194 -6.21 13.78 9.58
C GLY A 194 -7.26 13.93 8.48
N VAL A 195 -7.74 12.81 7.92
CA VAL A 195 -8.73 12.78 6.84
C VAL A 195 -10.05 12.16 7.32
N PRO A 196 -11.22 12.52 6.76
CA PRO A 196 -12.51 12.01 7.24
C PRO A 196 -12.65 10.49 7.11
N SER A 197 -12.36 9.95 5.93
CA SER A 197 -12.27 8.52 5.63
C SER A 197 -11.09 8.25 4.70
N SER A 198 -10.66 6.99 4.57
CA SER A 198 -9.57 6.64 3.66
C SER A 198 -9.66 5.22 3.13
N LEU A 199 -9.43 5.08 1.81
CA LEU A 199 -9.31 3.80 1.14
C LEU A 199 -7.84 3.43 0.90
N ASN A 200 -7.37 2.37 1.55
CA ASN A 200 -6.03 1.83 1.29
C ASN A 200 -6.06 0.92 0.05
N CYS A 201 -5.35 1.33 -1.00
CA CYS A 201 -5.39 0.75 -2.33
C CYS A 201 -4.10 -0.01 -2.66
N TYR A 202 -4.23 -1.27 -3.07
CA TYR A 202 -3.11 -2.09 -3.53
C TYR A 202 -3.55 -3.07 -4.62
N HIS A 203 -2.61 -3.63 -5.38
CA HIS A 203 -2.92 -4.54 -6.50
C HIS A 203 -3.10 -6.00 -6.08
N GLN A 204 -2.87 -6.30 -4.80
CA GLN A 204 -3.02 -7.63 -4.21
C GLN A 204 -3.71 -7.48 -2.84
N LEU A 205 -4.33 -8.55 -2.38
CA LEU A 205 -4.92 -8.59 -1.05
C LEU A 205 -3.82 -8.54 0.02
N LEU A 206 -3.98 -7.68 1.01
CA LEU A 206 -3.11 -7.69 2.19
C LEU A 206 -3.30 -9.01 2.96
N PRO A 207 -2.23 -9.70 3.42
CA PRO A 207 -2.34 -10.95 4.16
C PRO A 207 -3.25 -10.86 5.39
N MET A 208 -3.29 -9.71 6.06
CA MET A 208 -4.11 -9.47 7.26
C MET A 208 -5.49 -8.89 6.96
N ALA A 209 -5.89 -8.69 5.69
CA ALA A 209 -7.17 -8.07 5.36
C ALA A 209 -8.37 -8.80 5.99
N ASP A 210 -8.39 -10.13 5.93
CA ASP A 210 -9.45 -10.94 6.56
C ASP A 210 -9.55 -10.68 8.07
N LEU A 211 -8.42 -10.51 8.75
CA LEU A 211 -8.38 -10.24 10.19
C LEU A 211 -8.87 -8.82 10.52
N LEU A 212 -8.41 -7.83 9.75
CA LEU A 212 -8.66 -6.41 10.04
C LEU A 212 -10.09 -5.97 9.70
N TYR A 213 -10.69 -6.57 8.67
CA TYR A 213 -12.01 -6.20 8.16
C TYR A 213 -13.10 -7.24 8.44
N ALA A 214 -12.80 -8.28 9.22
CA ALA A 214 -13.79 -9.24 9.71
C ALA A 214 -14.82 -8.61 10.66
N ARG A 215 -15.97 -9.25 10.81
CA ARG A 215 -16.94 -8.92 11.86
C ARG A 215 -16.44 -9.35 13.25
N GLY A 216 -17.07 -8.83 14.30
CA GLY A 216 -16.80 -9.20 15.70
C GLY A 216 -15.71 -8.35 16.38
N ALA A 217 -15.35 -8.75 17.60
CA ALA A 217 -14.38 -8.05 18.44
C ALA A 217 -12.92 -8.44 18.11
N GLY A 218 -11.97 -7.61 18.57
CA GLY A 218 -10.53 -7.80 18.38
C GLY A 218 -9.89 -6.63 17.65
N LEU A 219 -8.69 -6.85 17.09
CA LEU A 219 -8.02 -5.87 16.24
C LEU A 219 -8.83 -5.66 14.95
N ARG A 220 -9.39 -4.46 14.77
CA ARG A 220 -10.22 -4.11 13.61
C ARG A 220 -9.84 -2.75 13.06
N ALA A 221 -9.98 -2.61 11.76
CA ALA A 221 -9.87 -1.31 11.12
C ALA A 221 -10.96 -0.36 11.66
N SER A 222 -10.61 0.92 11.77
CA SER A 222 -11.53 2.00 12.07
C SER A 222 -12.72 1.96 11.12
N ARG A 223 -13.89 2.38 11.59
CA ARG A 223 -15.10 2.47 10.75
C ARG A 223 -14.92 3.43 9.55
N ASN A 224 -13.92 4.30 9.57
CA ASN A 224 -13.62 5.24 8.48
C ASN A 224 -12.46 4.75 7.59
N GLN A 225 -11.95 3.53 7.83
CA GLN A 225 -10.87 2.93 7.08
C GLN A 225 -11.40 1.81 6.18
N GLY A 226 -11.03 1.85 4.90
CA GLY A 226 -11.37 0.83 3.91
C GLY A 226 -10.13 0.23 3.23
N HIS A 227 -10.32 -0.90 2.56
CA HIS A 227 -9.32 -1.50 1.68
C HIS A 227 -9.94 -1.86 0.33
N ALA A 228 -9.19 -1.66 -0.76
CA ALA A 228 -9.58 -2.12 -2.08
C ALA A 228 -8.40 -2.71 -2.85
N ILE A 229 -8.71 -3.75 -3.63
CA ILE A 229 -7.81 -4.24 -4.67
C ILE A 229 -8.02 -3.38 -5.91
N VAL A 230 -6.95 -2.77 -6.41
CA VAL A 230 -6.96 -1.87 -7.57
C VAL A 230 -6.04 -2.43 -8.64
N THR A 231 -6.64 -2.89 -9.74
CA THR A 231 -5.93 -3.50 -10.87
C THR A 231 -6.28 -2.79 -12.17
N PRO A 232 -5.39 -2.81 -13.18
CA PRO A 232 -5.65 -2.18 -14.46
C PRO A 232 -6.86 -2.81 -15.13
N ASP A 233 -7.68 -2.01 -15.80
CA ASP A 233 -8.75 -2.53 -16.63
C ASP A 233 -8.19 -2.94 -18.01
N THR A 234 -7.94 -4.24 -18.17
CA THR A 234 -7.40 -4.81 -19.42
C THR A 234 -8.39 -4.73 -20.59
N GLY A 235 -9.64 -4.29 -20.38
CA GLY A 235 -10.62 -4.04 -21.44
C GLY A 235 -10.31 -2.81 -22.30
N SER A 236 -9.41 -1.94 -21.86
CA SER A 236 -9.02 -0.71 -22.57
C SER A 236 -7.80 -0.87 -23.49
N GLU A 237 -7.09 -2.01 -23.47
CA GLU A 237 -5.92 -2.26 -24.34
C GLU A 237 -6.29 -2.87 -25.71
N GLY A 238 -7.58 -3.18 -25.95
CA GLY A 238 -8.05 -3.83 -27.19
C GLY A 238 -8.64 -2.90 -28.26
N ALA A 239 -8.89 -1.63 -27.97
CA ALA A 239 -9.57 -0.69 -28.88
C ALA A 239 -8.59 0.30 -29.53
N SER A 240 -7.50 -0.21 -30.12
CA SER A 240 -6.64 0.52 -31.07
C SER A 240 -5.80 -0.50 -31.83
N ARG A 241 -6.41 -1.11 -32.84
CA ARG A 241 -5.72 -1.68 -34.00
C ARG A 241 -6.36 -1.11 -35.25
#